data_AF-A0A0M2WNX3-F1
#
_entry.id   AF-A0A0M2WNX3-F1
#
_cell.length_a   1.000
_cell.length_b   1.000
_cell.length_c   1.000
_cell.angle_alpha   90.00
_cell.angle_beta   90.00
_cell.angle_gamma   90.00
#
_symmetry.space_group_name_H-M   'P 1'
#
loop_
_entity.id
_entity.type
_entity.pdbx_description
1 polymer ?
#
loop_
_entity_poly.entity_id
_entity_poly.type
_entity_poly.pdbx_seq_one_letter_code
_entity_poly.pdbx_strand_id
1 'polypeptide(L)'
;MHKYFQHCCAAFILGTTQLAAAQAQISDATLRQLSACDASFFRSLHQDDAALAGSVPLATRGDASWIKVPNRNQAQAGSIQFATHLRAGGLTLLGYTDEVSDLGSLGRYYHAGNCVRGRECFTA
;
A
#
# COMPACT_ATOMS: atom_id res chain seq x y z
N MET A 1 -65.90 12.97 -25.28
CA MET A 1 -65.12 12.69 -24.06
C MET A 1 -63.67 12.51 -24.50
N HIS A 2 -62.86 13.57 -24.61
CA HIS A 2 -62.00 14.14 -23.57
C HIS A 2 -61.18 13.10 -22.77
N LYS A 3 -59.86 13.02 -23.05
CA LYS A 3 -58.70 13.22 -22.15
C LYS A 3 -57.51 12.30 -22.54
N TYR A 4 -56.41 12.86 -23.06
CA TYR A 4 -55.20 13.36 -22.35
C TYR A 4 -54.31 12.24 -21.77
N PHE A 5 -53.04 12.23 -22.21
CA PHE A 5 -51.76 12.16 -21.47
C PHE A 5 -50.77 11.22 -22.18
N GLN A 6 -49.85 11.72 -23.03
CA GLN A 6 -48.60 12.40 -22.66
C GLN A 6 -47.60 11.43 -21.98
N HIS A 7 -46.62 11.01 -22.77
CA HIS A 7 -45.23 10.73 -22.41
C HIS A 7 -44.94 10.04 -21.07
N CYS A 8 -44.39 8.82 -21.13
CA CYS A 8 -43.35 8.46 -20.16
C CYS A 8 -42.18 7.86 -20.92
N CYS A 9 -41.16 8.70 -21.07
CA CYS A 9 -39.83 8.39 -21.57
C CYS A 9 -39.36 7.01 -21.12
N ALA A 10 -39.34 6.04 -22.05
CA ALA A 10 -38.49 4.86 -21.92
C ALA A 10 -37.05 5.26 -22.32
N ALA A 11 -36.47 6.20 -21.57
CA ALA A 11 -35.04 6.45 -21.60
C ALA A 11 -34.39 5.24 -20.93
N PHE A 12 -33.87 4.33 -21.75
CA PHE A 12 -33.02 3.24 -21.30
C PHE A 12 -31.71 3.87 -20.83
N ILE A 13 -31.67 4.33 -19.57
CA ILE A 13 -30.44 4.76 -18.92
C ILE A 13 -29.62 3.48 -18.76
N LEU A 14 -28.69 3.27 -19.68
CA LEU A 14 -27.54 2.39 -19.51
C LEU A 14 -26.78 2.92 -18.29
N GLY A 15 -27.17 2.42 -17.11
CA GLY A 15 -26.45 2.64 -15.87
C GLY A 15 -25.08 2.00 -16.01
N THR A 16 -24.10 2.77 -16.45
CA THR A 16 -22.70 2.43 -16.33
C THR A 16 -22.39 2.46 -14.84
N THR A 17 -22.58 1.32 -14.17
CA THR A 17 -21.97 1.08 -12.86
C THR A 17 -20.47 1.10 -13.09
N GLN A 18 -19.87 2.27 -12.96
CA GLN A 18 -18.43 2.39 -12.83
C GLN A 18 -18.08 1.67 -11.52
N LEU A 19 -17.60 0.43 -11.62
CA LEU A 19 -16.86 -0.17 -10.53
C LEU A 19 -15.64 0.71 -10.32
N ALA A 20 -15.74 1.65 -9.37
CA ALA A 20 -14.56 2.33 -8.85
C ALA A 20 -13.66 1.22 -8.29
N ALA A 21 -12.52 0.97 -8.94
CA ALA A 21 -11.51 0.09 -8.39
C ALA A 21 -11.14 0.64 -7.02
N ALA A 22 -11.47 -0.10 -5.96
CA ALA A 22 -11.06 0.26 -4.61
C ALA A 22 -9.54 0.32 -4.61
N GLN A 23 -8.99 1.51 -4.36
CA GLN A 23 -7.55 1.68 -4.26
C GLN A 23 -7.08 0.98 -2.99
N ALA A 24 -6.08 0.11 -3.13
CA ALA A 24 -5.48 -0.56 -1.99
C ALA A 24 -4.96 0.49 -1.00
N GLN A 25 -5.35 0.31 0.26
CA GLN A 25 -5.13 1.29 1.31
C GLN A 25 -4.41 0.61 2.47
N ILE A 26 -3.41 1.30 2.99
CA ILE A 26 -2.81 0.96 4.28
C ILE A 26 -3.32 1.99 5.29
N SER A 27 -3.60 1.55 6.52
CA SER A 27 -4.15 2.46 7.51
C SER A 27 -3.14 3.55 7.91
N ASP A 28 -3.64 4.75 8.22
CA ASP A 28 -2.82 5.83 8.78
C ASP A 28 -2.11 5.40 10.08
N ALA A 29 -2.78 4.55 10.86
CA ALA A 29 -2.24 4.00 12.09
C ALA A 29 -1.00 3.15 11.79
N THR A 30 -1.07 2.24 10.81
CA THR A 30 0.07 1.42 10.38
C THR A 30 1.21 2.29 9.87
N LEU A 31 0.93 3.28 9.02
CA LEU A 31 1.99 4.15 8.50
C LEU A 31 2.69 4.93 9.62
N ARG A 32 1.95 5.39 10.64
CA ARG A 32 2.53 6.06 11.81
C ARG A 32 3.44 5.13 12.63
N GLN A 33 3.08 3.86 12.79
CA GLN A 33 3.90 2.89 13.53
C GLN A 33 5.30 2.71 12.93
N LEU A 34 5.52 2.99 11.64
CA LEU A 34 6.86 2.94 11.05
C LEU A 34 7.84 3.88 11.77
N SER A 35 7.37 5.05 12.22
CA SER A 35 8.19 6.03 12.94
C SER A 35 8.46 5.67 14.40
N ALA A 36 7.80 4.66 14.95
CA ALA A 36 8.07 4.16 16.31
C ALA A 36 9.39 3.38 16.39
N CYS A 37 9.98 3.01 15.23
CA CYS A 37 11.23 2.26 15.13
C CYS A 37 11.22 0.94 15.95
N ASP A 38 10.05 0.31 16.07
CA ASP A 38 9.86 -0.95 16.76
C ASP A 38 8.99 -1.93 15.93
N ALA A 39 8.64 -3.08 16.53
CA ALA A 39 7.90 -4.13 15.83
C ALA A 39 6.40 -3.82 15.61
N SER A 40 5.87 -2.72 16.13
CA SER A 40 4.45 -2.35 16.03
C SER A 40 3.99 -2.18 14.57
N PHE A 41 4.86 -1.69 13.69
CA PHE A 41 4.58 -1.57 12.27
C PHE A 41 4.20 -2.92 11.66
N PHE A 42 4.99 -3.96 11.92
CA PHE A 42 4.77 -5.28 11.33
C PHE A 42 3.52 -5.97 11.86
N ARG A 43 3.19 -5.75 13.15
CA ARG A 43 1.93 -6.22 13.74
C ARG A 43 0.71 -5.47 13.20
N SER A 44 0.83 -4.16 13.03
CA SER A 44 -0.25 -3.35 12.46
C SER A 44 -0.45 -3.67 10.98
N LEU A 45 0.64 -3.91 10.23
CA LEU A 45 0.56 -4.35 8.84
C LEU A 45 -0.15 -5.70 8.72
N HIS A 46 0.10 -6.63 9.65
CA HIS A 46 -0.59 -7.92 9.68
C HIS A 46 -2.11 -7.78 9.80
N GLN A 47 -2.59 -6.77 10.54
CA GLN A 47 -4.03 -6.48 10.64
C GLN A 47 -4.63 -5.97 9.31
N ASP A 48 -3.80 -5.36 8.46
CA ASP A 48 -4.17 -4.83 7.15
C ASP A 48 -3.94 -5.85 6.00
N ASP A 49 -3.43 -7.06 6.27
CA ASP A 49 -3.04 -8.05 5.25
C ASP A 49 -4.14 -8.32 4.22
N ALA A 50 -5.39 -8.45 4.67
CA ALA A 50 -6.53 -8.71 3.79
C ALA A 50 -6.82 -7.55 2.82
N ALA A 51 -6.63 -6.31 3.27
CA ALA A 51 -6.82 -5.12 2.44
C ALA A 51 -5.68 -4.92 1.43
N LEU A 52 -4.50 -5.48 1.74
CA LEU A 52 -3.29 -5.38 0.93
C LEU A 52 -3.04 -6.61 0.04
N ALA A 53 -3.82 -7.67 0.22
CA ALA A 53 -3.73 -8.90 -0.55
C ALA A 53 -3.77 -8.62 -2.06
N GLY A 54 -2.80 -9.14 -2.79
CA GLY A 54 -2.67 -8.97 -4.24
C GLY A 54 -2.17 -7.59 -4.70
N SER A 55 -2.05 -6.62 -3.80
CA SER A 55 -1.52 -5.27 -4.12
C SER A 55 -0.03 -5.15 -3.85
N VAL A 56 0.44 -5.81 -2.79
CA VAL A 56 1.86 -5.87 -2.42
C VAL A 56 2.26 -7.30 -2.03
N PRO A 57 3.51 -7.71 -2.28
CA PRO A 57 3.98 -9.02 -1.87
C PRO A 57 4.19 -9.04 -0.36
N LEU A 58 3.26 -9.64 0.38
CA LEU A 58 3.39 -9.80 1.83
C LEU A 58 4.04 -11.13 2.19
N ALA A 59 4.89 -11.09 3.21
CA ALA A 59 5.33 -12.27 3.93
C ALA A 59 4.88 -12.15 5.39
N THR A 60 4.50 -13.27 5.98
CA THR A 60 3.92 -13.32 7.32
C THR A 60 4.66 -14.36 8.17
N ARG A 61 4.83 -14.06 9.45
CA ARG A 61 5.30 -15.00 10.47
C ARG A 61 4.63 -14.69 11.80
N GLY A 62 3.81 -15.62 12.29
CA GLY A 62 3.05 -15.39 13.51
C GLY A 62 2.05 -14.25 13.34
N ASP A 63 2.11 -13.26 14.23
CA ASP A 63 1.26 -12.06 14.25
C ASP A 63 1.90 -10.85 13.54
N ALA A 64 2.95 -11.07 12.75
CA ALA A 64 3.69 -10.02 12.05
C ALA A 64 3.74 -10.29 10.54
N SER A 65 3.50 -9.23 9.77
CA SER A 65 3.67 -9.20 8.33
C SER A 65 4.65 -8.12 7.92
N TRP A 66 5.33 -8.33 6.79
CA TRP A 66 6.19 -7.34 6.15
C TRP A 66 6.02 -7.40 4.64
N ILE A 67 6.30 -6.27 3.99
CA ILE A 67 6.36 -6.22 2.54
C ILE A 67 7.68 -6.86 2.11
N LYS A 68 7.60 -7.93 1.32
CA LYS A 68 8.75 -8.71 0.87
C LYS A 68 9.47 -8.00 -0.26
N VAL A 69 10.71 -7.62 -0.01
CA VAL A 69 11.66 -7.16 -1.04
C VAL A 69 12.44 -8.34 -1.63
N PRO A 70 12.99 -8.24 -2.86
CA PRO A 70 13.73 -9.32 -3.50
C PRO A 70 14.93 -9.81 -2.69
N ASN A 71 15.75 -8.89 -2.16
CA ASN A 71 16.89 -9.21 -1.31
C ASN A 71 17.29 -8.02 -0.42
N ARG A 72 16.91 -8.08 0.86
CA ARG A 72 17.23 -7.05 1.85
C ARG A 72 18.72 -6.86 2.15
N ASN A 73 19.59 -7.80 1.75
CA ASN A 73 21.04 -7.69 1.98
C ASN A 73 21.78 -7.04 0.80
N GLN A 74 21.06 -6.58 -0.23
CA GLN A 74 21.62 -5.90 -1.39
C GLN A 74 20.87 -4.59 -1.60
N ALA A 75 21.56 -3.45 -1.54
CA ALA A 75 20.94 -2.13 -1.60
C ALA A 75 19.99 -1.97 -2.82
N GLN A 76 20.41 -2.43 -4.00
CA GLN A 76 19.60 -2.31 -5.23
C GLN A 76 18.41 -3.29 -5.28
N ALA A 77 18.37 -4.29 -4.39
CA ALA A 77 17.31 -5.30 -4.31
C ALA A 77 16.55 -5.26 -2.97
N GLY A 78 16.86 -4.25 -2.12
CA GLY A 78 16.22 -3.98 -0.85
C GLY A 78 14.97 -3.11 -0.97
N SER A 79 14.50 -2.84 -2.19
CA SER A 79 13.31 -2.04 -2.43
C SER A 79 12.40 -2.66 -3.48
N ILE A 80 11.12 -2.27 -3.43
CA ILE A 80 10.13 -2.56 -4.47
C ILE A 80 9.33 -1.31 -4.79
N GLN A 81 8.94 -1.20 -6.06
CA GLN A 81 7.85 -0.32 -6.45
C GLN A 81 6.54 -1.10 -6.41
N PHE A 82 5.48 -0.45 -5.95
CA PHE A 82 4.15 -1.07 -5.94
C PHE A 82 3.54 -1.00 -7.34
N ALA A 83 3.00 -2.12 -7.82
CA ALA A 83 2.28 -2.16 -9.09
C ALA A 83 1.04 -1.24 -9.08
N THR A 84 0.37 -1.17 -7.93
CA THR A 84 -0.70 -0.22 -7.64
C THR A 84 -0.27 0.64 -6.46
N HIS A 85 -0.22 1.96 -6.64
CA HIS A 85 0.11 2.88 -5.56
C HIS A 85 -0.87 2.76 -4.39
N LEU A 86 -0.33 2.71 -3.17
CA LEU A 86 -1.15 2.65 -1.96
C LEU A 86 -1.47 4.06 -1.47
N ARG A 87 -2.60 4.20 -0.76
CA ARG A 87 -3.00 5.44 -0.09
C ARG A 87 -2.94 5.25 1.42
N ALA A 88 -2.48 6.30 2.12
CA ALA A 88 -2.51 6.39 3.58
C ALA A 88 -2.40 7.86 4.01
N GLY A 89 -3.35 8.37 4.78
CA GLY A 89 -3.30 9.70 5.37
C GLY A 89 -3.10 10.82 4.38
N GLY A 90 -3.73 10.72 3.20
CA GLY A 90 -3.55 11.66 2.10
C GLY A 90 -2.25 11.50 1.30
N LEU A 91 -1.33 10.65 1.76
CA LEU A 91 -0.08 10.32 1.08
C LEU A 91 -0.32 9.27 -0.01
N THR A 92 0.52 9.32 -1.05
CA THR A 92 0.61 8.25 -2.03
C THR A 92 1.91 7.50 -1.82
N LEU A 93 1.82 6.23 -1.48
CA LEU A 93 2.97 5.35 -1.35
C LEU A 93 3.26 4.72 -2.72
N LEU A 94 4.48 4.92 -3.19
CA LEU A 94 4.98 4.46 -4.48
C LEU A 94 5.70 3.11 -4.36
N GLY A 95 6.17 2.78 -3.16
CA GLY A 95 7.00 1.60 -2.92
C GLY A 95 7.44 1.49 -1.47
N TYR A 96 8.31 0.53 -1.23
CA TYR A 96 8.81 0.18 0.09
C TYR A 96 10.27 -0.26 0.01
N THR A 97 11.02 0.04 1.06
CA THR A 97 12.40 -0.38 1.27
C THR A 97 12.46 -1.21 2.56
N ASP A 98 13.18 -2.32 2.51
CA ASP A 98 13.67 -3.11 3.64
C ASP A 98 15.11 -3.51 3.35
N GLU A 99 16.05 -2.89 4.06
CA GLU A 99 17.48 -3.06 3.86
C GLU A 99 18.20 -3.45 5.14
N VAL A 100 19.28 -4.20 4.97
CA VAL A 100 20.23 -4.56 6.01
C VAL A 100 21.62 -4.11 5.57
N SER A 101 22.23 -3.26 6.39
CA SER A 101 23.59 -2.78 6.20
C SER A 101 24.50 -3.39 7.26
N ASP A 102 25.64 -3.95 6.83
CA ASP A 102 26.68 -4.38 7.76
C ASP A 102 27.61 -3.18 8.05
N LEU A 103 27.60 -2.71 9.30
CA LEU A 103 28.43 -1.61 9.77
C LEU A 103 29.71 -2.13 10.46
N GLY A 104 30.08 -3.39 10.22
CA GLY A 104 31.26 -4.03 10.78
C GLY A 104 31.16 -4.18 12.29
N SER A 105 32.10 -3.57 13.02
CA SER A 105 32.15 -3.63 14.49
C SER A 105 30.89 -3.07 15.19
N LEU A 106 30.13 -2.21 14.51
CA LEU A 106 28.87 -1.65 15.01
C LEU A 106 27.67 -2.60 14.82
N GLY A 107 27.87 -3.71 14.11
CA GLY A 107 26.86 -4.72 13.85
C GLY A 107 26.00 -4.40 12.62
N ARG A 108 24.84 -5.08 12.55
CA ARG A 108 23.90 -4.94 11.43
C ARG A 108 22.85 -3.88 11.74
N TYR A 109 22.70 -2.95 10.81
CA TYR A 109 21.66 -1.95 10.81
C TYR A 109 20.50 -2.37 9.91
N TYR A 110 19.28 -2.25 10.41
CA TYR A 110 18.06 -2.63 9.69
C TYR A 110 17.23 -1.39 9.43
N HIS A 111 16.80 -1.19 8.20
CA HIS A 111 16.04 -0.03 7.77
C HIS A 111 14.81 -0.45 6.99
N ALA A 112 13.65 0.03 7.40
CA ALA A 112 12.39 -0.13 6.69
C ALA A 112 11.78 1.26 6.43
N GLY A 113 11.28 1.50 5.21
CA GLY A 113 10.78 2.80 4.81
C GLY A 113 9.77 2.74 3.69
N ASN A 114 8.87 3.73 3.63
CA ASN A 114 7.94 3.88 2.51
C ASN A 114 8.44 4.98 1.55
N CYS A 115 8.37 4.68 0.26
CA CYS A 115 8.59 5.64 -0.81
C CYS A 115 7.31 6.44 -1.04
N VAL A 116 7.35 7.78 -0.91
CA VAL A 116 6.15 8.63 -0.97
C VAL A 116 6.25 9.62 -2.14
N ARG A 117 5.15 9.84 -2.85
CA ARG A 117 5.09 10.84 -3.94
C ARG A 117 5.48 12.23 -3.43
N GLY A 118 6.34 12.92 -4.19
CA GLY A 118 6.86 14.24 -3.84
C GLY A 118 8.13 14.20 -2.97
N ARG A 119 8.67 13.00 -2.70
CA ARG A 119 9.98 12.76 -2.10
C ARG A 119 10.81 11.93 -3.06
N GLU A 120 12.13 12.08 -3.02
CA GLU A 120 13.04 11.18 -3.72
C GLU A 120 12.87 9.78 -3.13
N CYS A 121 12.45 8.85 -3.97
CA CYS A 121 12.53 7.43 -3.68
C CYS A 121 13.92 7.05 -4.17
N PHE A 122 14.81 6.58 -3.28
CA PHE A 122 16.15 6.15 -3.69
C PHE A 122 16.00 5.01 -4.72
N THR A 123 16.02 5.39 -5.99
CA THR A 123 16.27 4.50 -7.11
C THR A 123 17.76 4.59 -7.38
N ALA A 124 18.47 3.52 -7.03
CA ALA A 124 19.82 3.30 -7.55
C ALA A 124 19.77 3.06 -9.06
#